data_AF-A0A497QWV9-F1
#
_entry.id   AF-A0A497QWV9-F1
#
_cell.length_a   1.000
_cell.length_b   1.000
_cell.length_c   1.000
_cell.angle_alpha   90.00
_cell.angle_beta   90.00
_cell.angle_gamma   90.00
#
_symmetry.space_group_name_H-M   'P 1'
#
loop_
_entity.id
_entity.type
_entity.pdbx_description
1 polymer ?
#
loop_
_entity_poly.entity_id
_entity_poly.type
_entity_poly.pdbx_seq_one_letter_code
_entity_poly.pdbx_strand_id
1 'polypeptide(L)'
;IMTDDQGYGDMGAHGNDKIKTPNLDRFAKESVEFTQFYVCPVCAPTRACLMTGRYNYRTGAVDTYLGRAMMYTDEVTIAENLGRAGYRTGIFGKWHLGDNYPLRSIDQGFQESLVHKGGGIGQPSDPPGNRYFDPILEHNGEDKRFRGYCTDIFTDATIRFIEKNRDRPFFAYLATNAPHTPLQIHDSYVKPYLDMGLDETTAKVYGMVTNIDENMGKLLRRIDELDLAENTIVIFITDNGPQQARYTAGLRGRKGSVYEGGIRVPCFIRWPRKLKAGEKIDRIAGHIDIMPTLLDACGASTPDDVSIDGRSLMPLLEDGAADWPDRTLFFQWHRGDEPELYRACAARNQRYKLVNGEELYDIENDPGEQNDIAGEHPDIVAELREQYENWFKDVSSTRGYAPPRIYLGTPHENPVILTRQDWRGPEAGWGKESLGYWEVNVARSGDYDVTFRMYPTESEGTARFKLGGVSLSHELAEGVSHYTFESVPLSAGEGRLEAWFESNGKRVGVRYVDVKFLRTR
;
A
#
# COMPACT_ATOMS: atom_id res chain seq x y z
N ILE A 1 0.33 -3.84 12.34
CA ILE A 1 0.40 -2.37 12.29
C ILE A 1 1.40 -2.00 11.22
N MET A 2 1.02 -1.13 10.29
CA MET A 2 1.87 -0.66 9.19
C MET A 2 1.76 0.85 9.06
N THR A 3 2.89 1.56 9.09
CA THR A 3 2.96 3.00 8.78
C THR A 3 3.41 3.22 7.34
N ASP A 4 3.21 4.44 6.84
CA ASP A 4 3.41 4.81 5.43
C ASP A 4 4.55 5.83 5.30
N ASP A 5 5.62 5.47 4.58
CA ASP A 5 6.83 6.28 4.40
C ASP A 5 7.63 6.58 5.69
N GLN A 6 7.45 5.79 6.74
CA GLN A 6 8.33 5.83 7.92
C GLN A 6 9.59 5.01 7.64
N GLY A 7 10.75 5.64 7.69
CA GLY A 7 12.03 5.00 7.43
C GLY A 7 12.54 4.18 8.61
N TYR A 8 13.52 3.31 8.35
CA TYR A 8 14.19 2.51 9.38
C TYR A 8 14.70 3.36 10.55
N GLY A 9 15.29 4.52 10.27
CA GLY A 9 15.82 5.43 11.27
C GLY A 9 14.79 6.32 11.96
N ASP A 10 13.50 6.27 11.63
CA ASP A 10 12.48 7.15 12.22
C ASP A 10 11.99 6.62 13.59
N MET A 11 12.92 6.21 14.47
CA MET A 11 12.66 5.80 15.86
C MET A 11 13.94 5.75 16.70
N GLY A 12 13.79 5.94 18.02
CA GLY A 12 14.88 5.87 18.98
C GLY A 12 15.55 4.49 19.04
N ALA A 13 14.75 3.42 18.91
CA ALA A 13 15.23 2.03 18.89
C ALA A 13 16.30 1.74 17.82
N HIS A 14 16.33 2.53 16.73
CA HIS A 14 17.31 2.42 15.65
C HIS A 14 18.36 3.54 15.64
N GLY A 15 18.62 4.15 16.80
CA GLY A 15 19.75 5.05 16.99
C GLY A 15 19.49 6.53 16.69
N ASN A 16 18.23 6.92 16.46
CA ASN A 16 17.87 8.32 16.24
C ASN A 16 17.66 9.04 17.59
N ASP A 17 18.63 9.88 17.98
CA ASP A 17 18.59 10.63 19.25
C ASP A 17 17.62 11.83 19.23
N LYS A 18 17.22 12.27 18.04
CA LYS A 18 16.39 13.46 17.84
C LYS A 18 14.91 13.16 17.98
N ILE A 19 14.44 12.04 17.43
CA ILE A 19 13.03 11.66 17.48
C ILE A 19 12.65 11.11 18.87
N LYS A 20 11.39 11.28 19.28
CA LYS A 20 10.85 10.76 20.55
C LYS A 20 9.77 9.73 20.28
N THR A 21 10.11 8.46 20.49
CA THR A 21 9.23 7.31 20.25
C THR A 21 9.21 6.34 21.44
N PRO A 22 8.90 6.78 22.67
CA PRO A 22 9.02 5.93 23.85
C PRO A 22 8.15 4.66 23.82
N ASN A 23 6.98 4.67 23.18
CA ASN A 23 6.12 3.50 23.12
C ASN A 23 6.61 2.47 22.09
N LEU A 24 7.08 2.91 20.93
CA LEU A 24 7.73 2.07 19.93
C LEU A 24 9.07 1.54 20.44
N ASP A 25 9.86 2.36 21.15
CA ASP A 25 11.14 1.94 21.73
C ASP A 25 10.93 0.88 22.83
N ARG A 26 9.86 1.02 23.61
CA ARG A 26 9.42 -0.03 24.55
C ARG A 26 8.95 -1.27 23.81
N PHE A 27 8.10 -1.11 22.79
CA PHE A 27 7.58 -2.22 22.00
C PHE A 27 8.70 -3.03 21.35
N ALA A 28 9.73 -2.37 20.81
CA ALA A 28 10.91 -3.01 20.25
C ALA A 28 11.63 -3.89 21.29
N LYS A 29 11.80 -3.41 22.53
CA LYS A 29 12.41 -4.19 23.63
C LYS A 29 11.55 -5.38 24.09
N GLU A 30 10.23 -5.25 23.95
CA GLU A 30 9.27 -6.31 24.29
C GLU A 30 9.05 -7.32 23.16
N SER A 31 9.62 -7.08 21.99
CA SER A 31 9.41 -7.87 20.77
C SER A 31 10.64 -8.69 20.41
N VAL A 32 10.43 -9.64 19.50
CA VAL A 32 11.49 -10.15 18.63
C VAL A 32 11.68 -9.16 17.48
N GLU A 33 12.92 -8.79 17.17
CA GLU A 33 13.28 -7.91 16.06
C GLU A 33 13.93 -8.71 14.92
N PHE A 34 13.38 -8.62 13.71
CA PHE A 34 14.11 -9.01 12.51
C PHE A 34 14.97 -7.84 12.05
N THR A 35 16.27 -7.94 12.28
CA THR A 35 17.20 -6.85 11.96
C THR A 35 17.38 -6.69 10.44
N GLN A 36 17.12 -7.74 9.65
CA GLN A 36 17.21 -7.77 8.20
C GLN A 36 15.86 -8.09 7.55
N PHE A 37 14.89 -7.18 7.73
CA PHE A 37 13.55 -7.31 7.17
C PHE A 37 13.32 -6.35 6.00
N TYR A 38 12.77 -6.88 4.90
CA TYR A 38 12.71 -6.17 3.63
C TYR A 38 11.31 -6.06 3.00
N VAL A 39 11.06 -4.92 2.36
CA VAL A 39 9.83 -4.54 1.64
C VAL A 39 10.14 -4.08 0.22
N CYS A 40 9.11 -3.88 -0.61
CA CYS A 40 9.31 -3.23 -1.91
C CYS A 40 9.72 -1.75 -1.71
N PRO A 41 10.34 -1.10 -2.72
CA PRO A 41 10.74 0.31 -2.63
C PRO A 41 9.58 1.32 -2.46
N VAL A 42 8.33 0.88 -2.64
CA VAL A 42 7.13 1.72 -2.58
C VAL A 42 5.90 0.97 -2.04
N CYS A 43 4.89 1.74 -1.63
CA CYS A 43 3.76 1.31 -0.82
C CYS A 43 2.84 0.23 -1.42
N ALA A 44 2.20 0.47 -2.58
CA ALA A 44 1.21 -0.47 -3.14
C ALA A 44 1.78 -1.87 -3.43
N PRO A 45 2.95 -2.01 -4.09
CA PRO A 45 3.68 -3.27 -4.17
C PRO A 45 3.88 -3.99 -2.84
N THR A 46 4.39 -3.29 -1.81
CA THR A 46 4.58 -3.87 -0.47
C THR A 46 3.27 -4.36 0.13
N ARG A 47 2.19 -3.57 0.00
CA ARG A 47 0.87 -3.90 0.56
C ARG A 47 0.28 -5.14 -0.12
N ALA A 48 0.42 -5.25 -1.44
CA ALA A 48 -0.05 -6.42 -2.18
C ALA A 48 0.71 -7.68 -1.74
N CYS A 49 2.04 -7.59 -1.65
CA CYS A 49 2.89 -8.68 -1.16
C CYS A 49 2.55 -9.10 0.27
N LEU A 50 2.33 -8.14 1.17
CA LEU A 50 1.95 -8.40 2.56
C LEU A 50 0.61 -9.16 2.64
N MET A 51 -0.37 -8.75 1.85
CA MET A 51 -1.70 -9.34 1.87
C MET A 51 -1.74 -10.73 1.25
N THR A 52 -0.86 -11.06 0.32
CA THR A 52 -0.94 -12.29 -0.50
C THR A 52 0.20 -13.27 -0.27
N GLY A 53 1.27 -12.85 0.40
CA GLY A 53 2.50 -13.64 0.53
C GLY A 53 3.24 -13.88 -0.79
N ARG A 54 2.92 -13.10 -1.83
CA ARG A 54 3.43 -13.27 -3.20
C ARG A 54 4.12 -12.01 -3.70
N TYR A 55 5.05 -12.14 -4.63
CA TYR A 55 5.67 -10.98 -5.26
C TYR A 55 4.64 -10.14 -6.03
N ASN A 56 4.74 -8.82 -5.90
CA ASN A 56 3.78 -7.85 -6.43
C ASN A 56 3.59 -7.93 -7.95
N TYR A 57 4.60 -8.38 -8.68
CA TYR A 57 4.50 -8.62 -10.13
C TYR A 57 3.52 -9.74 -10.49
N ARG A 58 3.28 -10.70 -9.61
CA ARG A 58 2.21 -11.71 -9.79
C ARG A 58 0.82 -11.15 -9.49
N THR A 59 0.73 -10.15 -8.62
CA THR A 59 -0.52 -9.62 -8.08
C THR A 59 -1.10 -8.46 -8.88
N GLY A 60 -0.37 -7.94 -9.88
CA GLY A 60 -0.81 -6.81 -10.72
C GLY A 60 -0.48 -5.43 -10.13
N ALA A 61 -0.09 -5.36 -8.86
CA ALA A 61 0.32 -4.14 -8.19
C ALA A 61 1.79 -3.79 -8.54
N VAL A 62 2.02 -3.17 -9.70
CA VAL A 62 3.36 -2.86 -10.22
C VAL A 62 3.86 -1.46 -9.83
N ASP A 63 2.97 -0.53 -9.49
CA ASP A 63 3.32 0.86 -9.13
C ASP A 63 2.22 1.50 -8.24
N THR A 64 2.34 2.78 -7.88
CA THR A 64 1.49 3.40 -6.84
C THR A 64 0.28 4.19 -7.34
N TYR A 65 0.11 4.33 -8.65
CA TYR A 65 -0.91 5.21 -9.26
C TYR A 65 -1.18 4.85 -10.72
N LEU A 66 -2.19 5.49 -11.31
CA LEU A 66 -2.61 5.29 -12.70
C LEU A 66 -2.94 3.81 -12.97
N GLY A 67 -3.79 3.25 -12.10
CA GLY A 67 -4.30 1.87 -12.18
C GLY A 67 -3.27 0.79 -11.86
N ARG A 68 -2.00 1.15 -11.66
CA ARG A 68 -0.91 0.21 -11.37
C ARG A 68 -0.85 -0.25 -9.91
N ALA A 69 -1.67 0.36 -9.05
CA ALA A 69 -1.81 -0.04 -7.65
C ALA A 69 -2.92 -1.10 -7.46
N MET A 70 -3.76 -1.34 -8.47
CA MET A 70 -4.86 -2.30 -8.37
C MET A 70 -4.31 -3.72 -8.31
N MET A 71 -4.75 -4.49 -7.31
CA MET A 71 -4.42 -5.91 -7.18
C MET A 71 -5.40 -6.75 -8.00
N TYR A 72 -4.96 -7.86 -8.58
CA TYR A 72 -5.87 -8.81 -9.22
C TYR A 72 -6.88 -9.37 -8.22
N THR A 73 -8.12 -9.47 -8.66
CA THR A 73 -9.29 -9.72 -7.79
C THR A 73 -9.41 -11.18 -7.33
N ASP A 74 -8.67 -12.08 -7.97
CA ASP A 74 -8.58 -13.51 -7.68
C ASP A 74 -7.33 -13.87 -6.86
N GLU A 75 -6.48 -12.89 -6.50
CA GLU A 75 -5.48 -13.11 -5.46
C GLU A 75 -6.18 -13.28 -4.10
N VAL A 76 -5.74 -14.25 -3.31
CA VAL A 76 -6.37 -14.56 -2.02
C VAL A 76 -5.62 -13.87 -0.90
N THR A 77 -6.30 -12.99 -0.17
CA THR A 77 -5.65 -12.23 0.91
C THR A 77 -5.56 -13.01 2.22
N ILE A 78 -4.66 -12.59 3.11
CA ILE A 78 -4.59 -13.05 4.49
C ILE A 78 -5.92 -12.81 5.23
N ALA A 79 -6.64 -11.73 4.93
CA ALA A 79 -7.94 -11.46 5.53
C ALA A 79 -8.98 -12.50 5.10
N GLU A 80 -9.00 -12.89 3.82
CA GLU A 80 -9.89 -13.97 3.38
C GLU A 80 -9.55 -15.31 4.02
N ASN A 81 -8.27 -15.67 4.09
CA ASN A 81 -7.83 -16.92 4.70
C ASN A 81 -8.20 -16.98 6.19
N LEU A 82 -7.87 -15.94 6.96
CA LEU A 82 -8.22 -15.87 8.38
C LEU A 82 -9.73 -15.79 8.60
N GLY A 83 -10.45 -15.08 7.73
CA GLY A 83 -11.92 -15.02 7.76
C GLY A 83 -12.55 -16.39 7.59
N ARG A 84 -12.06 -17.22 6.65
CA ARG A 84 -12.48 -18.62 6.47
C ARG A 84 -12.12 -19.49 7.68
N ALA A 85 -11.01 -19.20 8.36
CA ALA A 85 -10.62 -19.84 9.62
C ALA A 85 -11.40 -19.33 10.86
N GLY A 86 -12.40 -18.45 10.68
CA GLY A 86 -13.29 -17.99 11.74
C GLY A 86 -12.86 -16.71 12.45
N TYR A 87 -11.82 -16.03 11.97
CA TYR A 87 -11.40 -14.74 12.51
C TYR A 87 -12.35 -13.63 12.07
N ARG A 88 -12.59 -12.66 12.95
CA ARG A 88 -13.13 -11.36 12.53
C ARG A 88 -12.01 -10.53 11.91
N THR A 89 -12.22 -9.98 10.72
CA THR A 89 -11.19 -9.18 10.02
C THR A 89 -11.58 -7.71 9.97
N GLY A 90 -10.61 -6.83 10.25
CA GLY A 90 -10.80 -5.37 10.25
C GLY A 90 -9.59 -4.64 9.66
N ILE A 91 -9.83 -3.62 8.82
CA ILE A 91 -8.79 -2.71 8.30
C ILE A 91 -9.12 -1.26 8.68
N PHE A 92 -8.09 -0.53 9.08
CA PHE A 92 -8.19 0.87 9.53
C PHE A 92 -7.03 1.68 8.95
N GLY A 93 -7.30 2.55 7.97
CA GLY A 93 -6.28 3.41 7.34
C GLY A 93 -6.20 3.29 5.82
N LYS A 94 -5.05 2.89 5.31
CA LYS A 94 -4.72 2.86 3.89
C LYS A 94 -4.86 1.45 3.32
N TRP A 95 -5.74 1.28 2.33
CA TRP A 95 -5.83 0.05 1.54
C TRP A 95 -4.85 0.08 0.36
N HIS A 96 -5.10 1.00 -0.59
CA HIS A 96 -4.24 1.26 -1.76
C HIS A 96 -4.03 0.07 -2.70
N LEU A 97 -5.01 -0.85 -2.77
CA LEU A 97 -5.03 -1.99 -3.71
C LEU A 97 -6.25 -1.98 -4.65
N GLY A 98 -6.92 -0.83 -4.75
CA GLY A 98 -8.07 -0.55 -5.60
C GLY A 98 -9.26 0.03 -4.81
N ASP A 99 -9.90 1.05 -5.39
CA ASP A 99 -10.94 1.84 -4.71
C ASP A 99 -12.37 1.46 -5.13
N ASN A 100 -12.54 0.63 -6.16
CA ASN A 100 -13.83 0.22 -6.70
C ASN A 100 -14.01 -1.31 -6.68
N TYR A 101 -15.24 -1.77 -6.72
CA TYR A 101 -15.58 -3.19 -6.81
C TYR A 101 -14.95 -3.83 -8.06
N PRO A 102 -14.35 -5.05 -7.95
CA PRO A 102 -14.27 -5.92 -6.77
C PRO A 102 -12.95 -5.82 -5.98
N LEU A 103 -12.29 -4.66 -6.00
CA LEU A 103 -10.93 -4.46 -5.49
C LEU A 103 -10.89 -3.86 -4.07
N ARG A 104 -12.01 -3.36 -3.56
CA ARG A 104 -12.06 -2.66 -2.26
C ARG A 104 -11.70 -3.63 -1.14
N SER A 105 -11.22 -3.12 -0.02
CA SER A 105 -10.89 -3.97 1.14
C SER A 105 -12.08 -4.82 1.62
N ILE A 106 -13.31 -4.31 1.54
CA ILE A 106 -14.53 -5.06 1.87
C ILE A 106 -14.84 -6.20 0.91
N ASP A 107 -14.33 -6.13 -0.33
CA ASP A 107 -14.45 -7.19 -1.33
C ASP A 107 -13.31 -8.22 -1.19
N GLN A 108 -12.24 -7.85 -0.47
CA GLN A 108 -10.99 -8.59 -0.33
C GLN A 108 -10.79 -9.15 1.10
N GLY A 109 -11.90 -9.56 1.72
CA GLY A 109 -11.91 -10.32 2.97
C GLY A 109 -12.05 -9.51 4.27
N PHE A 110 -12.02 -8.17 4.23
CA PHE A 110 -12.22 -7.36 5.45
C PHE A 110 -13.70 -7.16 5.76
N GLN A 111 -14.14 -7.65 6.91
CA GLN A 111 -15.54 -7.57 7.35
C GLN A 111 -15.89 -6.27 8.10
N GLU A 112 -14.88 -5.50 8.46
CA GLU A 112 -14.97 -4.12 8.93
C GLU A 112 -13.86 -3.31 8.23
N SER A 113 -14.22 -2.20 7.61
CA SER A 113 -13.29 -1.37 6.87
C SER A 113 -13.56 0.10 7.14
N LEU A 114 -12.55 0.80 7.65
CA LEU A 114 -12.53 2.25 7.71
C LEU A 114 -11.25 2.75 7.04
N VAL A 115 -11.36 3.20 5.79
CA VAL A 115 -10.20 3.53 4.96
C VAL A 115 -10.33 4.89 4.30
N HIS A 116 -9.21 5.45 3.83
CA HIS A 116 -9.24 6.51 2.81
C HIS A 116 -9.00 5.90 1.42
N LYS A 117 -9.34 6.64 0.36
CA LYS A 117 -9.16 6.19 -1.02
C LYS A 117 -7.75 6.49 -1.52
N GLY A 118 -7.31 5.80 -2.56
CA GLY A 118 -6.03 6.00 -3.23
C GLY A 118 -4.81 5.75 -2.33
N GLY A 119 -3.69 6.39 -2.70
CA GLY A 119 -2.41 6.22 -2.01
C GLY A 119 -2.17 7.17 -0.84
N GLY A 120 -3.10 8.09 -0.56
CA GLY A 120 -2.97 9.07 0.51
C GLY A 120 -4.13 10.05 0.50
N ILE A 121 -4.39 10.67 1.64
CA ILE A 121 -5.51 11.61 1.78
C ILE A 121 -5.25 12.89 0.97
N GLY A 122 -6.24 13.31 0.19
CA GLY A 122 -6.16 14.46 -0.71
C GLY A 122 -5.57 14.16 -2.10
N GLN A 123 -5.37 12.87 -2.44
CA GLN A 123 -5.02 12.42 -3.79
C GLN A 123 -6.26 12.32 -4.71
N PRO A 124 -6.11 12.04 -6.02
CA PRO A 124 -7.23 12.11 -6.97
C PRO A 124 -8.41 11.17 -6.69
N SER A 125 -8.20 10.03 -6.02
CA SER A 125 -9.29 9.15 -5.59
C SER A 125 -10.20 9.78 -4.54
N ASP A 126 -9.64 10.69 -3.76
CA ASP A 126 -10.26 11.22 -2.57
C ASP A 126 -11.29 12.31 -2.93
N PRO A 127 -12.29 12.52 -2.06
CA PRO A 127 -13.20 13.65 -2.20
C PRO A 127 -12.44 14.98 -2.31
N PRO A 128 -12.88 15.92 -3.16
CA PRO A 128 -12.22 17.21 -3.32
C PRO A 128 -12.00 17.93 -1.97
N GLY A 129 -10.75 18.30 -1.68
CA GLY A 129 -10.40 19.07 -0.50
C GLY A 129 -10.28 18.26 0.80
N ASN A 130 -10.21 16.93 0.72
CA ASN A 130 -9.95 16.07 1.88
C ASN A 130 -8.59 16.37 2.52
N ARG A 131 -8.50 16.21 3.85
CA ARG A 131 -7.33 16.57 4.68
C ARG A 131 -7.20 15.59 5.83
N TYR A 132 -6.05 15.60 6.51
CA TYR A 132 -5.82 14.70 7.64
C TYR A 132 -6.64 15.09 8.88
N PHE A 133 -7.09 16.36 8.95
CA PHE A 133 -8.01 16.84 9.97
C PHE A 133 -9.44 16.91 9.43
N ASP A 134 -10.37 16.38 10.21
CA ASP A 134 -11.78 16.24 9.89
C ASP A 134 -12.03 15.55 8.53
N PRO A 135 -11.39 14.37 8.28
CA PRO A 135 -11.38 13.73 6.97
C PRO A 135 -12.76 13.20 6.58
N ILE A 136 -12.98 13.08 5.28
CA ILE A 136 -13.96 12.14 4.73
C ILE A 136 -13.23 10.81 4.53
N LEU A 137 -13.78 9.73 5.10
CA LEU A 137 -13.25 8.37 5.03
C LEU A 137 -14.36 7.43 4.57
N GLU A 138 -14.01 6.34 3.90
CA GLU A 138 -14.94 5.29 3.53
C GLU A 138 -15.09 4.29 4.68
N HIS A 139 -16.30 4.15 5.20
CA HIS A 139 -16.66 3.16 6.22
C HIS A 139 -17.60 2.12 5.62
N ASN A 140 -17.09 0.90 5.40
CA ASN A 140 -17.82 -0.21 4.79
C ASN A 140 -18.48 0.16 3.45
N GLY A 141 -17.75 0.86 2.57
CA GLY A 141 -18.22 1.28 1.25
C GLY A 141 -18.99 2.62 1.23
N GLU A 142 -19.15 3.28 2.38
CA GLU A 142 -19.86 4.55 2.49
C GLU A 142 -18.93 5.69 2.92
N ASP A 143 -18.85 6.76 2.12
CA ASP A 143 -18.11 7.97 2.49
C ASP A 143 -18.78 8.67 3.69
N LYS A 144 -18.03 8.89 4.77
CA LYS A 144 -18.47 9.55 6.01
C LYS A 144 -17.45 10.58 6.48
N ARG A 145 -17.94 11.70 6.99
CA ARG A 145 -17.09 12.72 7.62
C ARG A 145 -16.81 12.34 9.07
N PHE A 146 -15.54 12.39 9.45
CA PHE A 146 -15.07 12.19 10.81
C PHE A 146 -14.51 13.50 11.38
N ARG A 147 -14.37 13.57 12.69
CA ARG A 147 -13.79 14.72 13.40
C ARG A 147 -12.48 14.32 14.06
N GLY A 148 -11.47 15.19 13.97
CA GLY A 148 -10.15 14.97 14.54
C GLY A 148 -9.10 14.56 13.50
N TYR A 149 -7.95 14.10 13.98
CA TYR A 149 -6.83 13.69 13.14
C TYR A 149 -6.97 12.25 12.67
N CYS A 150 -6.69 11.96 11.40
CA CYS A 150 -6.95 10.66 10.78
C CYS A 150 -6.24 9.49 11.49
N THR A 151 -4.98 9.66 11.92
CA THR A 151 -4.23 8.63 12.65
C THR A 151 -4.91 8.24 13.97
N ASP A 152 -5.44 9.22 14.71
CA ASP A 152 -6.17 9.00 15.95
C ASP A 152 -7.50 8.28 15.66
N ILE A 153 -8.22 8.70 14.61
CA ILE A 153 -9.49 8.09 14.18
C ILE A 153 -9.30 6.61 13.85
N PHE A 154 -8.28 6.25 13.07
CA PHE A 154 -7.99 4.87 12.68
C PHE A 154 -7.59 4.02 13.90
N THR A 155 -6.77 4.56 14.80
CA THR A 155 -6.38 3.87 16.04
C THR A 155 -7.58 3.61 16.93
N ASP A 156 -8.47 4.60 17.09
CA ASP A 156 -9.68 4.46 17.90
C ASP A 156 -10.67 3.47 17.30
N ALA A 157 -10.79 3.43 15.98
CA ALA A 157 -11.58 2.42 15.28
C ALA A 157 -11.00 1.01 15.48
N THR A 158 -9.68 0.87 15.41
CA THR A 158 -8.98 -0.39 15.68
C THR A 158 -9.25 -0.88 17.10
N ILE A 159 -9.14 0.01 18.09
CA ILE A 159 -9.43 -0.30 19.50
C ILE A 159 -10.87 -0.77 19.66
N ARG A 160 -11.85 -0.03 19.12
CA ARG A 160 -13.27 -0.43 19.19
C ARG A 160 -13.54 -1.78 18.53
N PHE A 161 -12.86 -2.06 17.43
CA PHE A 161 -12.96 -3.35 16.76
C PHE A 161 -12.42 -4.48 17.64
N ILE A 162 -11.26 -4.31 18.28
CA ILE A 162 -10.69 -5.29 19.20
C ILE A 162 -11.62 -5.51 20.39
N GLU A 163 -12.11 -4.44 21.03
CA GLU A 163 -13.06 -4.52 22.15
C GLU A 163 -14.31 -5.33 21.81
N LYS A 164 -14.92 -5.06 20.65
CA LYS A 164 -16.13 -5.75 20.18
C LYS A 164 -15.88 -7.23 19.90
N ASN A 165 -14.64 -7.61 19.61
CA ASN A 165 -14.25 -8.97 19.25
C ASN A 165 -13.37 -9.65 20.30
N ARG A 166 -13.26 -9.10 21.52
CA ARG A 166 -12.38 -9.65 22.58
C ARG A 166 -12.62 -11.12 22.91
N ASP A 167 -13.86 -11.60 22.71
CA ASP A 167 -14.29 -12.97 23.03
C ASP A 167 -14.20 -13.93 21.82
N ARG A 168 -13.52 -13.54 20.73
CA ARG A 168 -13.30 -14.35 19.52
C ARG A 168 -11.97 -14.00 18.84
N PRO A 169 -11.38 -14.85 17.98
CA PRO A 169 -10.18 -14.48 17.26
C PRO A 169 -10.44 -13.32 16.29
N PHE A 170 -9.48 -12.40 16.18
CA PHE A 170 -9.56 -11.24 15.30
C PHE A 170 -8.23 -10.98 14.57
N PHE A 171 -8.33 -10.39 13.39
CA PHE A 171 -7.23 -9.84 12.61
C PHE A 171 -7.49 -8.36 12.37
N ALA A 172 -6.66 -7.51 12.95
CA ALA A 172 -6.77 -6.05 12.85
C ALA A 172 -5.56 -5.47 12.11
N TYR A 173 -5.80 -4.94 10.91
CA TYR A 173 -4.79 -4.26 10.10
C TYR A 173 -4.92 -2.75 10.25
N LEU A 174 -4.22 -2.19 11.25
CA LEU A 174 -4.02 -0.75 11.38
C LEU A 174 -2.90 -0.30 10.42
N ALA A 175 -3.28 0.43 9.38
CA ALA A 175 -2.44 0.77 8.24
C ALA A 175 -2.40 2.29 8.04
N THR A 176 -1.80 3.03 8.97
CA THR A 176 -1.87 4.50 8.96
C THR A 176 -1.18 5.08 7.74
N ASN A 177 -1.77 6.12 7.14
CA ASN A 177 -1.15 6.90 6.06
C ASN A 177 -0.08 7.89 6.56
N ALA A 178 0.11 8.04 7.88
CA ALA A 178 1.21 8.82 8.42
C ALA A 178 2.52 7.99 8.44
N PRO A 179 3.70 8.63 8.30
CA PRO A 179 3.96 10.06 8.06
C PRO A 179 3.97 10.51 6.57
N HIS A 180 3.30 9.79 5.65
CA HIS A 180 3.22 10.18 4.23
C HIS A 180 2.64 11.61 4.03
N THR A 181 3.02 12.24 2.93
CA THR A 181 2.51 13.54 2.48
C THR A 181 1.01 13.56 2.19
N PRO A 182 0.31 14.71 2.32
CA PRO A 182 0.80 16.00 2.82
C PRO A 182 1.16 15.97 4.31
N LEU A 183 2.26 16.65 4.68
CA LEU A 183 2.76 16.68 6.06
C LEU A 183 1.90 17.58 6.95
N GLN A 184 0.77 17.05 7.40
CA GLN A 184 -0.21 17.74 8.24
C GLN A 184 -0.20 17.12 9.64
N ILE A 185 0.09 17.95 10.65
CA ILE A 185 0.03 17.61 12.07
C ILE A 185 -0.11 18.92 12.86
N HIS A 186 -0.60 18.86 14.09
CA HIS A 186 -0.74 20.05 14.94
C HIS A 186 0.64 20.60 15.35
N ASP A 187 0.79 21.92 15.39
CA ASP A 187 2.07 22.60 15.64
C ASP A 187 2.74 22.21 16.96
N SER A 188 1.95 21.77 17.96
CA SER A 188 2.49 21.26 19.22
C SER A 188 3.39 20.03 19.06
N TYR A 189 3.17 19.23 18.02
CA TYR A 189 4.04 18.09 17.69
C TYR A 189 5.28 18.52 16.91
N VAL A 190 5.22 19.64 16.18
CA VAL A 190 6.31 20.12 15.31
C VAL A 190 7.31 20.96 16.11
N LYS A 191 6.79 21.83 16.99
CA LYS A 191 7.58 22.82 17.74
C LYS A 191 8.76 22.22 18.52
N PRO A 192 8.63 21.09 19.25
CA PRO A 192 9.76 20.51 19.97
C PRO A 192 10.93 20.17 19.06
N TYR A 193 10.66 19.69 17.84
CA TYR A 193 11.68 19.31 16.87
C TYR A 193 12.32 20.53 16.19
N LEU A 194 11.54 21.59 15.95
CA LEU A 194 12.09 22.88 15.49
C LEU A 194 13.00 23.50 16.55
N ASP A 195 12.60 23.46 17.82
CA ASP A 195 13.40 23.98 18.94
C ASP A 195 14.72 23.17 19.13
N MET A 196 14.78 21.93 18.61
CA MET A 196 16.01 21.11 18.52
C MET A 196 16.88 21.44 17.29
N GLY A 197 16.47 22.38 16.44
CA GLY A 197 17.21 22.80 15.25
C GLY A 197 16.99 21.95 14.00
N LEU A 198 15.95 21.10 13.98
CA LEU A 198 15.59 20.34 12.77
C LEU A 198 14.87 21.23 11.76
N ASP A 199 15.04 20.93 10.47
CA ASP A 199 14.30 21.61 9.41
C ASP A 199 12.79 21.32 9.48
N GLU A 200 11.98 22.19 8.88
CA GLU A 200 10.52 22.10 8.96
C GLU A 200 9.95 20.78 8.42
N THR A 201 10.55 20.22 7.38
CA THR A 201 10.07 18.96 6.79
C THR A 201 10.32 17.81 7.76
N THR A 202 11.55 17.68 8.27
CA THR A 202 11.90 16.66 9.26
C THR A 202 11.09 16.84 10.55
N ALA A 203 10.93 18.07 11.04
CA ALA A 203 10.15 18.36 12.24
C ALA A 203 8.67 17.95 12.11
N LYS A 204 8.05 18.20 10.95
CA LYS A 204 6.68 17.75 10.67
C LYS A 204 6.57 16.23 10.61
N VAL A 205 7.49 15.56 9.92
CA VAL A 205 7.54 14.09 9.86
C VAL A 205 7.70 13.50 11.26
N TYR A 206 8.65 13.98 12.05
CA TYR A 206 8.86 13.49 13.42
C TYR A 206 7.68 13.82 14.33
N GLY A 207 7.00 14.96 14.12
CA GLY A 207 5.74 15.25 14.78
C GLY A 207 4.64 14.21 14.49
N MET A 208 4.49 13.82 13.23
CA MET A 208 3.56 12.76 12.82
C MET A 208 3.94 11.40 13.41
N VAL A 209 5.23 11.05 13.43
CA VAL A 209 5.73 9.80 14.06
C VAL A 209 5.55 9.82 15.58
N THR A 210 5.65 10.97 16.22
CA THR A 210 5.34 11.11 17.66
C THR A 210 3.86 10.83 17.93
N ASN A 211 2.96 11.32 17.09
CA ASN A 211 1.54 10.98 17.19
C ASN A 211 1.28 9.49 16.92
N ILE A 212 2.00 8.85 15.98
CA ILE A 212 1.97 7.40 15.78
C ILE A 212 2.40 6.67 17.06
N ASP A 213 3.49 7.12 17.69
CA ASP A 213 3.99 6.54 18.94
C ASP A 213 2.97 6.61 20.07
N GLU A 214 2.32 7.76 20.26
CA GLU A 214 1.26 7.93 21.26
C GLU A 214 0.07 6.98 21.01
N ASN A 215 -0.34 6.84 19.75
CA ASN A 215 -1.39 5.91 19.32
C ASN A 215 -0.98 4.45 19.51
N MET A 216 0.29 4.11 19.26
CA MET A 216 0.85 2.80 19.57
C MET A 216 0.73 2.51 21.07
N GLY A 217 1.11 3.48 21.92
CA GLY A 217 0.94 3.38 23.36
C GLY A 217 -0.52 3.18 23.77
N LYS A 218 -1.45 3.92 23.17
CA LYS A 218 -2.89 3.81 23.42
C LYS A 218 -3.43 2.42 23.07
N LEU A 219 -3.09 1.91 21.89
CA LEU A 219 -3.51 0.58 21.44
C LEU A 219 -2.95 -0.53 22.33
N LEU A 220 -1.65 -0.52 22.63
CA LEU A 220 -1.01 -1.54 23.45
C LEU A 220 -1.58 -1.57 24.87
N ARG A 221 -1.73 -0.39 25.52
CA ARG A 221 -2.37 -0.30 26.83
C ARG A 221 -3.77 -0.91 26.81
N ARG A 222 -4.52 -0.68 25.73
CA ARG A 222 -5.87 -1.22 25.63
C ARG A 222 -5.92 -2.72 25.44
N ILE A 223 -4.96 -3.30 24.70
CA ILE A 223 -4.79 -4.76 24.61
C ILE A 223 -4.49 -5.35 25.99
N ASP A 224 -3.64 -4.68 26.78
CA ASP A 224 -3.30 -5.11 28.14
C ASP A 224 -4.52 -5.02 29.09
N GLU A 225 -5.27 -3.90 29.06
CA GLU A 225 -6.49 -3.70 29.87
C GLU A 225 -7.63 -4.68 29.55
N LEU A 226 -7.63 -5.26 28.35
CA LEU A 226 -8.60 -6.26 27.93
C LEU A 226 -8.13 -7.70 28.24
N ASP A 227 -6.97 -7.86 28.90
CA ASP A 227 -6.33 -9.14 29.17
C ASP A 227 -6.06 -9.97 27.89
N LEU A 228 -5.79 -9.29 26.77
CA LEU A 228 -5.58 -9.92 25.46
C LEU A 228 -4.10 -10.10 25.10
N ALA A 229 -3.18 -9.49 25.86
CA ALA A 229 -1.75 -9.40 25.51
C ALA A 229 -1.09 -10.76 25.26
N GLU A 230 -1.32 -11.73 26.15
CA GLU A 230 -0.74 -13.08 26.05
C GLU A 230 -1.18 -13.83 24.79
N ASN A 231 -2.39 -13.56 24.29
CA ASN A 231 -2.98 -14.28 23.16
C ASN A 231 -3.14 -13.41 21.90
N THR A 232 -2.37 -12.33 21.79
CA THR A 232 -2.37 -11.45 20.61
C THR A 232 -0.96 -11.34 20.04
N ILE A 233 -0.80 -11.68 18.77
CA ILE A 233 0.41 -11.37 18.00
C ILE A 233 0.31 -9.91 17.54
N VAL A 234 1.24 -9.07 17.97
CA VAL A 234 1.34 -7.68 17.48
C VAL A 234 2.58 -7.57 16.61
N ILE A 235 2.39 -7.15 15.36
CA ILE A 235 3.47 -6.90 14.39
C ILE A 235 3.52 -5.41 14.07
N PHE A 236 4.70 -4.81 14.14
CA PHE A 236 4.98 -3.47 13.62
C PHE A 236 5.97 -3.55 12.46
N ILE A 237 5.56 -3.02 11.30
CA ILE A 237 6.38 -2.88 10.09
C ILE A 237 6.08 -1.51 9.42
N THR A 238 6.88 -1.11 8.45
CA THR A 238 6.60 0.05 7.57
C THR A 238 6.55 -0.41 6.11
N ASP A 239 5.92 0.35 5.21
CA ASP A 239 5.70 -0.11 3.82
C ASP A 239 6.86 0.13 2.85
N ASN A 240 7.76 1.06 3.17
CA ASN A 240 8.99 1.35 2.44
C ASN A 240 9.89 2.31 3.24
N GLY A 241 11.05 2.64 2.69
CA GLY A 241 11.93 3.68 3.20
C GLY A 241 11.31 5.09 3.27
N PRO A 242 12.02 6.08 3.83
CA PRO A 242 11.50 7.43 4.01
C PRO A 242 11.31 8.16 2.68
N GLN A 243 10.28 9.00 2.54
CA GLN A 243 10.08 9.79 1.31
C GLN A 243 11.02 11.01 1.22
N GLN A 244 11.21 11.72 2.32
CA GLN A 244 12.05 12.93 2.41
C GLN A 244 13.42 12.59 3.01
N ALA A 245 14.43 13.41 2.71
CA ALA A 245 15.75 13.24 3.30
C ALA A 245 15.72 13.52 4.82
N ARG A 246 16.23 12.58 5.61
CA ARG A 246 16.37 12.63 7.07
C ARG A 246 17.25 11.46 7.54
N TYR A 247 17.36 11.23 8.84
CA TYR A 247 18.18 10.15 9.39
C TYR A 247 17.70 8.76 8.94
N THR A 248 18.57 7.99 8.28
CA THR A 248 18.29 6.65 7.73
C THR A 248 18.97 5.52 8.50
N ALA A 249 19.52 5.78 9.70
CA ALA A 249 20.36 4.84 10.44
C ALA A 249 21.62 4.38 9.67
N GLY A 250 22.18 5.26 8.83
CA GLY A 250 23.37 4.97 8.03
C GLY A 250 23.10 4.19 6.74
N LEU A 251 21.84 3.84 6.45
CA LEU A 251 21.46 3.13 5.24
C LEU A 251 21.37 4.07 4.03
N ARG A 252 21.78 3.59 2.85
CA ARG A 252 21.79 4.37 1.60
C ARG A 252 20.43 4.33 0.90
N GLY A 253 20.06 5.43 0.27
CA GLY A 253 18.80 5.53 -0.47
C GLY A 253 17.59 5.78 0.42
N ARG A 254 16.41 5.78 -0.20
CA ARG A 254 15.13 6.17 0.39
C ARG A 254 13.98 5.60 -0.46
N LYS A 255 12.72 5.94 -0.16
CA LYS A 255 11.55 5.51 -0.96
C LYS A 255 11.80 5.62 -2.47
N GLY A 256 11.44 4.58 -3.20
CA GLY A 256 11.65 4.45 -4.64
C GLY A 256 13.04 3.96 -5.06
N SER A 257 13.91 3.64 -4.10
CA SER A 257 15.23 3.05 -4.36
C SER A 257 15.30 1.61 -3.87
N VAL A 258 16.10 0.79 -4.54
CA VAL A 258 16.43 -0.58 -4.13
C VAL A 258 17.62 -0.65 -3.17
N TYR A 259 18.29 0.47 -2.85
CA TYR A 259 19.30 0.53 -1.78
C TYR A 259 18.66 0.33 -0.39
N GLU A 260 19.43 -0.04 0.63
CA GLU A 260 18.94 -0.49 1.95
C GLU A 260 17.96 0.48 2.58
N GLY A 261 18.21 1.79 2.51
CA GLY A 261 17.35 2.82 3.06
C GLY A 261 15.98 2.94 2.36
N GLY A 262 15.81 2.34 1.18
CA GLY A 262 14.54 2.26 0.46
C GLY A 262 13.71 1.00 0.74
N ILE A 263 14.37 -0.11 1.10
CA ILE A 263 13.74 -1.44 1.20
C ILE A 263 13.87 -2.12 2.56
N ARG A 264 14.85 -1.76 3.40
CA ARG A 264 15.00 -2.30 4.76
C ARG A 264 14.14 -1.50 5.73
N VAL A 265 13.28 -2.18 6.47
CA VAL A 265 12.32 -1.55 7.38
C VAL A 265 12.32 -2.23 8.75
N PRO A 266 11.85 -1.54 9.81
CA PRO A 266 11.65 -2.16 11.11
C PRO A 266 10.70 -3.34 11.00
N CYS A 267 10.96 -4.41 11.74
CA CYS A 267 10.02 -5.51 11.92
C CYS A 267 10.11 -6.04 13.34
N PHE A 268 9.10 -5.72 14.13
CA PHE A 268 8.98 -6.14 15.53
C PHE A 268 7.75 -7.03 15.69
N ILE A 269 7.94 -8.21 16.28
CA ILE A 269 6.89 -9.19 16.53
C ILE A 269 6.81 -9.47 18.04
N ARG A 270 5.68 -9.14 18.66
CA ARG A 270 5.40 -9.39 20.07
C ARG A 270 4.32 -10.46 20.21
N TRP A 271 4.63 -11.53 20.93
CA TRP A 271 3.65 -12.55 21.34
C TRP A 271 4.09 -13.20 22.66
N PRO A 272 3.76 -12.59 23.82
CA PRO A 272 4.34 -12.95 25.12
C PRO A 272 4.21 -14.42 25.52
N ARG A 273 3.12 -15.08 25.12
CA ARG A 273 2.88 -16.50 25.41
C ARG A 273 3.88 -17.45 24.76
N LYS A 274 4.49 -17.05 23.64
CA LYS A 274 5.36 -17.92 22.83
C LYS A 274 6.77 -17.37 22.63
N LEU A 275 6.90 -16.06 22.46
CA LEU A 275 8.14 -15.43 22.03
C LEU A 275 8.86 -14.78 23.19
N LYS A 276 10.19 -14.91 23.18
CA LYS A 276 11.04 -14.25 24.17
C LYS A 276 11.29 -12.79 23.76
N ALA A 277 10.93 -11.87 24.65
CA ALA A 277 11.17 -10.45 24.46
C ALA A 277 12.68 -10.12 24.31
N GLY A 278 12.98 -9.16 23.43
CA GLY A 278 14.32 -8.60 23.24
C GLY A 278 15.25 -9.45 22.37
N GLU A 279 14.75 -10.54 21.80
CA GLU A 279 15.50 -11.36 20.86
C GLU A 279 15.68 -10.64 19.51
N LYS A 280 16.85 -10.80 18.90
CA LYS A 280 17.15 -10.27 17.57
C LYS A 280 17.46 -11.44 16.65
N ILE A 281 16.76 -11.48 15.52
CA ILE A 281 16.98 -12.42 14.44
C ILE A 281 17.67 -11.68 13.30
N ASP A 282 18.80 -12.19 12.84
CA ASP A 282 19.63 -11.61 11.78
C ASP A 282 19.48 -12.32 10.42
N ARG A 283 18.63 -13.35 10.35
CA ARG A 283 18.28 -14.03 9.09
C ARG A 283 17.42 -13.12 8.21
N ILE A 284 17.72 -13.10 6.92
CA ILE A 284 16.96 -12.32 5.93
C ILE A 284 15.50 -12.80 5.85
N ALA A 285 14.58 -11.85 5.98
CA ALA A 285 13.14 -12.05 5.88
C ALA A 285 12.50 -10.88 5.14
N GLY A 286 11.27 -11.05 4.67
CA GLY A 286 10.54 -9.98 3.99
C GLY A 286 9.04 -10.05 4.22
N HIS A 287 8.37 -8.97 3.86
CA HIS A 287 6.92 -8.81 3.91
C HIS A 287 6.09 -9.94 3.29
N ILE A 288 6.59 -10.63 2.24
CA ILE A 288 5.93 -11.82 1.68
C ILE A 288 5.85 -12.99 2.68
N ASP A 289 6.70 -13.00 3.70
CA ASP A 289 6.75 -14.06 4.71
C ASP A 289 5.68 -13.88 5.80
N ILE A 290 5.09 -12.68 5.94
CA ILE A 290 4.14 -12.39 7.03
C ILE A 290 2.84 -13.19 6.89
N MET A 291 2.29 -13.30 5.68
CA MET A 291 1.07 -14.08 5.46
C MET A 291 1.26 -15.55 5.86
N PRO A 292 2.22 -16.31 5.30
CA PRO A 292 2.39 -17.71 5.70
C PRO A 292 2.76 -17.85 7.19
N THR A 293 3.50 -16.91 7.78
CA THR A 293 3.80 -16.92 9.22
C THR A 293 2.54 -16.80 10.08
N LEU A 294 1.64 -15.86 9.74
CA LEU A 294 0.42 -15.65 10.50
C LEU A 294 -0.57 -16.79 10.31
N LEU A 295 -0.66 -17.38 9.12
CA LEU A 295 -1.49 -18.57 8.88
C LEU A 295 -0.99 -19.75 9.71
N ASP A 296 0.31 -20.02 9.70
CA ASP A 296 0.95 -21.06 10.52
C ASP A 296 0.72 -20.84 12.02
N ALA A 297 0.98 -19.63 12.52
CA ALA A 297 0.76 -19.26 13.91
C ALA A 297 -0.71 -19.42 14.36
N CYS A 298 -1.66 -19.24 13.44
CA CYS A 298 -3.09 -19.36 13.70
C CYS A 298 -3.65 -20.77 13.39
N GLY A 299 -2.83 -21.70 12.90
CA GLY A 299 -3.29 -23.01 12.45
C GLY A 299 -4.26 -22.96 11.26
N ALA A 300 -4.17 -21.91 10.43
CA ALA A 300 -4.97 -21.73 9.23
C ALA A 300 -4.23 -22.26 8.00
N SER A 301 -4.97 -22.82 7.04
CA SER A 301 -4.41 -23.32 5.79
C SER A 301 -4.03 -22.20 4.83
N THR A 302 -2.98 -22.42 4.05
CA THR A 302 -2.68 -21.62 2.86
C THR A 302 -3.67 -21.97 1.73
N PRO A 303 -3.90 -21.08 0.75
CA PRO A 303 -4.73 -21.40 -0.40
C PRO A 303 -4.14 -22.58 -1.20
N ASP A 304 -4.96 -23.59 -1.52
CA ASP A 304 -4.50 -24.81 -2.22
C ASP A 304 -4.06 -24.52 -3.68
N ASP A 305 -4.70 -23.54 -4.33
CA ASP A 305 -4.54 -23.25 -5.76
C ASP A 305 -3.52 -22.13 -6.06
N VAL A 306 -2.84 -21.59 -5.03
CA VAL A 306 -1.95 -20.43 -5.18
C VAL A 306 -0.58 -20.71 -4.55
N SER A 307 0.47 -20.68 -5.37
CA SER A 307 1.85 -20.77 -4.87
C SER A 307 2.21 -19.51 -4.07
N ILE A 308 2.46 -19.66 -2.77
CA ILE A 308 2.99 -18.58 -1.93
C ILE A 308 4.50 -18.46 -2.16
N ASP A 309 5.02 -17.24 -2.34
CA ASP A 309 6.47 -17.00 -2.52
C ASP A 309 7.20 -16.87 -1.17
N GLY A 310 6.49 -16.42 -0.12
CA GLY A 310 7.00 -16.30 1.24
C GLY A 310 7.15 -17.63 1.99
N ARG A 311 7.90 -17.59 3.10
CA ARG A 311 8.11 -18.73 4.01
C ARG A 311 7.58 -18.38 5.39
N SER A 312 6.97 -19.33 6.11
CA SER A 312 6.64 -19.10 7.53
C SER A 312 7.91 -18.85 8.32
N LEU A 313 7.94 -17.77 9.10
CA LEU A 313 9.04 -17.39 10.00
C LEU A 313 8.89 -18.05 11.38
N MET A 314 7.84 -18.85 11.63
CA MET A 314 7.64 -19.54 12.90
C MET A 314 8.85 -20.37 13.35
N PRO A 315 9.55 -21.12 12.47
CA PRO A 315 10.77 -21.84 12.87
C PRO A 315 11.90 -20.92 13.35
N LEU A 316 12.00 -19.70 12.81
CA LEU A 316 12.97 -18.70 13.29
C LEU A 316 12.54 -18.10 14.64
N LEU A 317 11.23 -17.93 14.83
CA LEU A 317 10.63 -17.32 16.01
C LEU A 317 10.62 -18.26 17.23
N GLU A 318 10.50 -19.58 17.02
CA GLU A 318 10.40 -20.58 18.10
C GLU A 318 11.72 -21.32 18.36
N ASP A 319 12.49 -21.68 17.32
CA ASP A 319 13.57 -22.67 17.41
C ASP A 319 14.98 -22.14 17.06
N GLY A 320 15.16 -20.83 16.86
CA GLY A 320 16.49 -20.20 16.76
C GLY A 320 17.32 -20.58 15.52
N ALA A 321 16.68 -21.01 14.42
CA ALA A 321 17.27 -21.11 13.08
C ALA A 321 18.20 -22.30 12.75
N ALA A 322 18.26 -23.35 13.57
CA ALA A 322 19.25 -24.44 13.41
C ALA A 322 19.29 -25.09 12.00
N ASP A 323 18.18 -25.07 11.25
CA ASP A 323 18.08 -25.61 9.88
C ASP A 323 17.40 -24.62 8.88
N TRP A 324 17.49 -23.31 9.13
CA TRP A 324 16.82 -22.34 8.25
C TRP A 324 17.53 -22.22 6.88
N PRO A 325 16.85 -22.53 5.75
CA PRO A 325 17.49 -22.55 4.44
C PRO A 325 17.82 -21.13 3.95
N ASP A 326 18.98 -20.99 3.33
CA ASP A 326 19.37 -19.75 2.66
C ASP A 326 18.38 -19.40 1.53
N ARG A 327 18.34 -18.12 1.19
CA ARG A 327 17.49 -17.56 0.14
C ARG A 327 18.07 -16.28 -0.41
N THR A 328 17.56 -15.91 -1.57
CA THR A 328 17.70 -14.57 -2.15
C THR A 328 16.31 -13.94 -2.21
N LEU A 329 16.22 -12.69 -1.77
CA LEU A 329 15.07 -11.82 -1.98
C LEU A 329 15.33 -10.91 -3.16
N PHE A 330 14.28 -10.65 -3.94
CA PHE A 330 14.33 -9.81 -5.12
C PHE A 330 13.43 -8.60 -4.94
N PHE A 331 13.93 -7.44 -5.37
CA PHE A 331 13.23 -6.17 -5.30
C PHE A 331 13.38 -5.45 -6.62
N GLN A 332 12.30 -4.85 -7.11
CA GLN A 332 12.37 -4.04 -8.30
C GLN A 332 11.25 -3.00 -8.31
N TRP A 333 11.56 -1.78 -8.74
CA TRP A 333 10.53 -0.78 -8.97
C TRP A 333 11.00 0.34 -9.89
N HIS A 334 10.18 0.64 -10.89
CA HIS A 334 10.21 1.88 -11.67
C HIS A 334 8.79 2.26 -12.09
N ARG A 335 8.62 3.50 -12.54
CA ARG A 335 7.37 3.96 -13.15
C ARG A 335 7.21 3.29 -14.51
N GLY A 336 6.12 2.55 -14.70
CA GLY A 336 5.81 1.87 -15.95
C GLY A 336 4.66 0.88 -15.80
N ASP A 337 4.08 0.47 -16.92
CA ASP A 337 3.03 -0.56 -16.94
C ASP A 337 3.59 -1.96 -16.71
N GLU A 338 4.86 -2.16 -17.02
CA GLU A 338 5.55 -3.44 -17.00
C GLU A 338 6.95 -3.28 -16.39
N PRO A 339 7.48 -4.31 -15.73
CA PRO A 339 8.86 -4.31 -15.29
C PRO A 339 9.83 -4.50 -16.47
N GLU A 340 11.06 -4.03 -16.31
CA GLU A 340 12.11 -4.01 -17.32
C GLU A 340 13.33 -4.68 -16.70
N LEU A 341 13.90 -5.68 -17.36
CA LEU A 341 15.02 -6.45 -16.83
C LEU A 341 16.18 -5.52 -16.45
N TYR A 342 16.75 -5.72 -15.25
CA TYR A 342 17.86 -4.93 -14.68
C TYR A 342 17.59 -3.45 -14.38
N ARG A 343 16.35 -2.97 -14.57
CA ARG A 343 16.00 -1.59 -14.24
C ARG A 343 15.57 -1.47 -12.78
N ALA A 344 16.36 -0.73 -12.00
CA ALA A 344 16.06 -0.40 -10.60
C ALA A 344 15.70 -1.65 -9.78
N CYS A 345 16.57 -2.66 -9.85
CA CYS A 345 16.38 -3.96 -9.20
C CYS A 345 17.50 -4.29 -8.21
N ALA A 346 17.23 -5.19 -7.28
CA ALA A 346 18.23 -5.80 -6.42
C ALA A 346 17.95 -7.29 -6.16
N ALA A 347 19.01 -8.09 -6.12
CA ALA A 347 19.02 -9.44 -5.58
C ALA A 347 19.84 -9.45 -4.28
N ARG A 348 19.20 -9.81 -3.16
CA ARG A 348 19.78 -9.74 -1.81
C ARG A 348 19.72 -11.13 -1.16
N ASN A 349 20.85 -11.78 -0.95
CA ASN A 349 20.92 -13.01 -0.16
C ASN A 349 21.20 -12.69 1.32
N GLN A 350 21.76 -13.60 2.12
CA GLN A 350 22.09 -13.31 3.52
C GLN A 350 23.23 -12.28 3.68
N ARG A 351 24.22 -12.28 2.78
CA ARG A 351 25.45 -11.46 2.91
C ARG A 351 25.62 -10.41 1.82
N TYR A 352 25.38 -10.79 0.58
CA TYR A 352 25.58 -9.94 -0.59
C TYR A 352 24.30 -9.34 -1.12
N LYS A 353 24.44 -8.19 -1.78
CA LYS A 353 23.39 -7.51 -2.55
C LYS A 353 23.93 -7.06 -3.89
N LEU A 354 23.29 -7.52 -4.96
CA LEU A 354 23.56 -7.10 -6.33
C LEU A 354 22.49 -6.08 -6.75
N VAL A 355 22.90 -4.88 -7.15
CA VAL A 355 22.01 -3.80 -7.60
C VAL A 355 22.14 -3.61 -9.12
N ASN A 356 21.00 -3.59 -9.83
CA ASN A 356 20.89 -3.44 -11.29
C ASN A 356 21.72 -4.45 -12.10
N GLY A 357 22.15 -5.54 -11.48
CA GLY A 357 23.08 -6.48 -12.10
C GLY A 357 24.51 -5.96 -12.20
N GLU A 358 24.88 -4.81 -11.62
CA GLU A 358 26.18 -4.17 -11.85
C GLU A 358 26.98 -3.96 -10.56
N GLU A 359 26.36 -3.42 -9.52
CA GLU A 359 27.04 -3.08 -8.25
C GLU A 359 26.84 -4.21 -7.24
N LEU A 360 27.89 -4.67 -6.57
CA LEU A 360 27.83 -5.71 -5.55
C LEU A 360 28.30 -5.15 -4.21
N TYR A 361 27.51 -5.38 -3.15
CA TYR A 361 27.83 -4.94 -1.79
C TYR A 361 27.82 -6.11 -0.81
N ASP A 362 28.80 -6.17 0.09
CA ASP A 362 28.82 -7.07 1.25
C ASP A 362 28.09 -6.39 2.42
N ILE A 363 26.78 -6.61 2.53
CA ILE A 363 25.89 -5.90 3.47
C ILE A 363 26.22 -6.20 4.93
N GLU A 364 26.85 -7.34 5.22
CA GLU A 364 27.28 -7.69 6.58
C GLU A 364 28.37 -6.73 7.08
N ASN A 365 29.30 -6.36 6.19
CA ASN A 365 30.43 -5.48 6.50
C ASN A 365 30.22 -4.02 6.07
N ASP A 366 29.32 -3.79 5.10
CA ASP A 366 29.00 -2.49 4.51
C ASP A 366 27.48 -2.29 4.36
N PRO A 367 26.75 -2.15 5.49
CA PRO A 367 25.30 -1.92 5.47
C PRO A 367 24.91 -0.57 4.85
N GLY A 368 25.88 0.33 4.66
CA GLY A 368 25.68 1.63 4.02
C GLY A 368 25.89 1.61 2.51
N GLU A 369 26.26 0.46 1.92
CA GLU A 369 26.46 0.28 0.48
C GLU A 369 27.42 1.33 -0.10
N GLN A 370 28.59 1.50 0.52
CA GLN A 370 29.60 2.50 0.17
C GLN A 370 30.69 1.98 -0.77
N ASN A 371 30.98 0.68 -0.72
CA ASN A 371 32.08 0.04 -1.44
C ASN A 371 31.54 -1.02 -2.40
N ASP A 372 31.54 -0.70 -3.69
CA ASP A 372 31.22 -1.67 -4.74
C ASP A 372 32.38 -2.66 -4.93
N ILE A 373 32.12 -3.94 -4.66
CA ILE A 373 33.08 -5.05 -4.74
C ILE A 373 32.81 -5.98 -5.95
N ALA A 374 31.98 -5.56 -6.91
CA ALA A 374 31.60 -6.39 -8.06
C ALA A 374 32.81 -6.86 -8.89
N GLY A 375 33.81 -5.98 -9.06
CA GLY A 375 35.04 -6.31 -9.80
C GLY A 375 35.93 -7.36 -9.10
N GLU A 376 35.79 -7.49 -7.78
CA GLU A 376 36.56 -8.44 -6.95
C GLU A 376 35.87 -9.81 -6.84
N HIS A 377 34.54 -9.85 -7.02
CA HIS A 377 33.70 -11.05 -6.86
C HIS A 377 32.80 -11.33 -8.09
N PRO A 378 33.37 -11.52 -9.29
CA PRO A 378 32.59 -11.72 -10.51
C PRO A 378 31.76 -13.02 -10.52
N ASP A 379 32.16 -14.02 -9.73
CA ASP A 379 31.43 -15.27 -9.51
C ASP A 379 30.12 -15.03 -8.75
N ILE A 380 30.16 -14.24 -7.68
CA ILE A 380 28.98 -13.87 -6.89
C ILE A 380 28.02 -13.01 -7.73
N VAL A 381 28.56 -12.09 -8.52
CA VAL A 381 27.76 -11.30 -9.47
C VAL A 381 27.04 -12.22 -10.46
N ALA A 382 27.74 -13.19 -11.06
CA ALA A 382 27.13 -14.12 -12.02
C ALA A 382 26.02 -14.96 -11.38
N GLU A 383 26.24 -15.48 -10.17
CA GLU A 383 25.25 -16.26 -9.42
C GLU A 383 23.98 -15.43 -9.14
N LEU A 384 24.13 -14.21 -8.61
CA LEU A 384 22.99 -13.36 -8.27
C LEU A 384 22.26 -12.84 -9.51
N ARG A 385 22.95 -12.62 -10.64
CA ARG A 385 22.33 -12.33 -11.93
C ARG A 385 21.44 -13.47 -12.39
N GLU A 386 21.96 -14.71 -12.39
CA GLU A 386 21.20 -15.89 -12.80
C GLU A 386 19.95 -16.07 -11.91
N GLN A 387 20.10 -15.93 -10.60
CA GLN A 387 18.96 -16.01 -9.67
C GLN A 387 17.92 -14.92 -9.93
N TYR A 388 18.34 -13.68 -10.19
CA TYR A 388 17.45 -12.57 -10.53
C TYR A 388 16.73 -12.81 -11.85
N GLU A 389 17.42 -13.25 -12.90
CA GLU A 389 16.82 -13.54 -14.21
C GLU A 389 15.78 -14.67 -14.11
N ASN A 390 16.08 -15.71 -13.32
CA ASN A 390 15.14 -16.80 -13.06
C ASN A 390 13.89 -16.30 -12.33
N TRP A 391 14.07 -15.50 -11.27
CA TRP A 391 12.96 -14.86 -10.56
C TRP A 391 12.14 -13.97 -11.49
N PHE A 392 12.79 -13.10 -12.27
CA PHE A 392 12.14 -12.16 -13.18
C PHE A 392 11.29 -12.91 -14.21
N LYS A 393 11.85 -13.96 -14.83
CA LYS A 393 11.12 -14.80 -15.78
C LYS A 393 9.91 -15.46 -15.14
N ASP A 394 10.04 -15.96 -13.92
CA ASP A 394 8.96 -16.62 -13.19
C ASP A 394 7.82 -15.65 -12.84
N VAL A 395 8.12 -14.53 -12.17
CA VAL A 395 7.08 -13.55 -11.77
C VAL A 395 6.43 -12.85 -12.95
N SER A 396 7.07 -12.85 -14.12
CA SER A 396 6.51 -12.31 -15.37
C SER A 396 5.66 -13.30 -16.17
N SER A 397 5.63 -14.58 -15.80
CA SER A 397 5.13 -15.65 -16.67
C SER A 397 3.61 -15.85 -16.70
N THR A 398 2.86 -15.28 -15.74
CA THR A 398 1.49 -15.72 -15.48
C THR A 398 0.41 -14.87 -16.14
N ARG A 399 0.49 -13.54 -16.01
CA ARG A 399 -0.64 -12.63 -16.30
C ARG A 399 -0.32 -11.47 -17.24
N GLY A 400 0.95 -11.33 -17.67
CA GLY A 400 1.38 -10.29 -18.61
C GLY A 400 1.03 -8.85 -18.18
N TYR A 401 0.90 -8.61 -16.87
CA TYR A 401 0.62 -7.29 -16.27
C TYR A 401 -0.64 -6.58 -16.80
N ALA A 402 -1.61 -7.32 -17.35
CA ALA A 402 -2.89 -6.76 -17.76
C ALA A 402 -3.55 -6.06 -16.56
N PRO A 403 -4.04 -4.82 -16.67
CA PRO A 403 -4.63 -4.13 -15.52
C PRO A 403 -5.93 -4.81 -15.07
N PRO A 404 -6.21 -4.88 -13.75
CA PRO A 404 -7.54 -5.23 -13.24
C PRO A 404 -8.61 -4.29 -13.79
N ARG A 405 -9.87 -4.74 -13.80
CA ARG A 405 -11.00 -3.97 -14.33
C ARG A 405 -11.94 -3.53 -13.22
N ILE A 406 -12.42 -2.31 -13.33
CA ILE A 406 -13.48 -1.76 -12.46
C ILE A 406 -14.85 -2.19 -12.99
N TYR A 407 -15.71 -2.70 -12.12
CA TYR A 407 -16.98 -3.30 -12.52
C TYR A 407 -18.14 -2.30 -12.48
N LEU A 408 -18.79 -2.08 -13.62
CA LEU A 408 -19.91 -1.15 -13.76
C LEU A 408 -21.26 -1.87 -13.70
N GLY A 409 -22.24 -1.25 -13.05
CA GLY A 409 -23.63 -1.73 -13.02
C GLY A 409 -23.88 -2.95 -12.13
N THR A 410 -22.97 -3.24 -11.21
CA THR A 410 -23.20 -4.26 -10.17
C THR A 410 -24.10 -3.70 -9.06
N PRO A 411 -24.74 -4.55 -8.24
CA PRO A 411 -25.40 -4.08 -7.02
C PRO A 411 -24.41 -3.77 -5.88
N HIS A 412 -23.14 -4.17 -5.99
CA HIS A 412 -22.11 -4.00 -4.95
C HIS A 412 -21.53 -2.58 -4.91
N GLU A 413 -21.64 -1.86 -6.02
CA GLU A 413 -21.27 -0.45 -6.13
C GLU A 413 -22.08 0.20 -7.26
N ASN A 414 -23.00 1.10 -6.91
CA ASN A 414 -23.79 1.88 -7.86
C ASN A 414 -24.31 3.17 -7.18
N PRO A 415 -23.89 4.37 -7.61
CA PRO A 415 -22.98 4.63 -8.74
C PRO A 415 -21.54 4.17 -8.48
N VAL A 416 -20.82 3.84 -9.55
CA VAL A 416 -19.36 3.67 -9.52
C VAL A 416 -18.72 5.03 -9.78
N ILE A 417 -17.72 5.39 -8.98
CA ILE A 417 -16.98 6.65 -9.15
C ILE A 417 -15.59 6.33 -9.71
N LEU A 418 -15.36 6.71 -10.96
CA LEU A 418 -14.07 6.57 -11.63
C LEU A 418 -13.23 7.83 -11.43
N THR A 419 -11.97 7.66 -11.04
CA THR A 419 -11.06 8.77 -10.71
C THR A 419 -9.76 8.67 -11.49
N ARG A 420 -9.01 9.77 -11.56
CA ARG A 420 -7.69 9.78 -12.22
C ARG A 420 -6.64 8.90 -11.52
N GLN A 421 -6.95 8.33 -10.34
CA GLN A 421 -6.09 7.34 -9.70
C GLN A 421 -5.91 6.09 -10.57
N ASP A 422 -6.95 5.68 -11.29
CA ASP A 422 -7.01 4.39 -11.98
C ASP A 422 -6.87 4.52 -13.50
N TRP A 423 -6.45 5.71 -13.95
CA TRP A 423 -6.23 5.98 -15.36
C TRP A 423 -5.09 5.17 -15.96
N ARG A 424 -5.23 4.83 -17.24
CA ARG A 424 -4.18 4.28 -18.09
C ARG A 424 -3.99 5.15 -19.33
N GLY A 425 -2.88 4.93 -20.02
CA GLY A 425 -2.55 5.61 -21.27
C GLY A 425 -1.28 6.47 -21.21
N PRO A 426 -0.72 6.83 -22.38
CA PRO A 426 0.57 7.53 -22.48
C PRO A 426 0.53 8.97 -21.98
N GLU A 427 -0.64 9.61 -22.01
CA GLU A 427 -0.87 10.99 -21.54
C GLU A 427 -1.49 11.03 -20.13
N ALA A 428 -1.62 9.86 -19.49
CA ALA A 428 -2.29 9.73 -18.22
C ALA A 428 -1.44 10.34 -17.10
N GLY A 429 -2.11 11.09 -16.23
CA GLY A 429 -1.49 11.77 -15.12
C GLY A 429 -2.55 12.41 -14.23
N TRP A 430 -2.11 12.94 -13.09
CA TRP A 430 -3.01 13.62 -12.16
C TRP A 430 -3.18 15.11 -12.48
N GLY A 431 -2.41 15.64 -13.42
CA GLY A 431 -2.40 17.05 -13.79
C GLY A 431 -3.70 17.49 -14.46
N LYS A 432 -4.03 18.78 -14.38
CA LYS A 432 -5.29 19.32 -14.93
C LYS A 432 -5.45 19.04 -16.43
N GLU A 433 -4.35 18.95 -17.16
CA GLU A 433 -4.28 18.77 -18.62
C GLU A 433 -4.11 17.30 -19.06
N SER A 434 -4.00 16.37 -18.11
CA SER A 434 -3.78 14.96 -18.41
C SER A 434 -5.01 14.32 -19.07
N LEU A 435 -4.76 13.27 -19.85
CA LEU A 435 -5.76 12.50 -20.57
C LEU A 435 -5.49 11.01 -20.38
N GLY A 436 -6.49 10.27 -19.93
CA GLY A 436 -6.40 8.83 -19.74
C GLY A 436 -7.75 8.15 -19.94
N TYR A 437 -7.73 6.83 -19.80
CA TYR A 437 -8.91 5.98 -19.87
C TYR A 437 -8.96 5.03 -18.68
N TRP A 438 -10.12 4.44 -18.43
CA TRP A 438 -10.30 3.40 -17.42
C TRP A 438 -10.54 2.06 -18.09
N GLU A 439 -9.96 1.00 -17.53
CA GLU A 439 -10.26 -0.37 -17.90
C GLU A 439 -11.44 -0.85 -17.06
N VAL A 440 -12.56 -1.13 -17.71
CA VAL A 440 -13.83 -1.45 -17.05
C VAL A 440 -14.40 -2.78 -17.53
N ASN A 441 -15.27 -3.36 -16.72
CA ASN A 441 -16.15 -4.46 -17.10
C ASN A 441 -17.60 -4.06 -16.82
N VAL A 442 -18.41 -3.93 -17.87
CA VAL A 442 -19.85 -3.68 -17.74
C VAL A 442 -20.51 -5.01 -17.36
N ALA A 443 -20.89 -5.15 -16.09
CA ALA A 443 -21.40 -6.41 -15.57
C ALA A 443 -22.79 -6.78 -16.10
N ARG A 444 -23.56 -5.80 -16.60
CA ARG A 444 -24.88 -6.03 -17.19
C ARG A 444 -25.23 -5.02 -18.26
N SER A 445 -25.91 -5.45 -19.32
CA SER A 445 -26.43 -4.51 -20.33
C SER A 445 -27.59 -3.70 -19.77
N GLY A 446 -27.73 -2.45 -20.22
CA GLY A 446 -28.86 -1.58 -19.90
C GLY A 446 -28.49 -0.10 -19.99
N ASP A 447 -29.34 0.74 -19.42
CA ASP A 447 -29.17 2.18 -19.48
C ASP A 447 -28.41 2.70 -18.26
N TYR A 448 -27.50 3.65 -18.50
CA TYR A 448 -26.65 4.24 -17.48
C TYR A 448 -26.69 5.76 -17.56
N ASP A 449 -26.77 6.43 -16.41
CA ASP A 449 -26.39 7.84 -16.34
C ASP A 449 -24.86 7.92 -16.19
N VAL A 450 -24.23 8.72 -17.06
CA VAL A 450 -22.78 8.98 -17.04
C VAL A 450 -22.57 10.46 -16.75
N THR A 451 -22.14 10.76 -15.53
CA THR A 451 -21.93 12.15 -15.08
C THR A 451 -20.45 12.49 -15.06
N PHE A 452 -20.09 13.53 -15.81
CA PHE A 452 -18.75 14.11 -15.80
C PHE A 452 -18.67 15.14 -14.68
N ARG A 453 -17.58 15.08 -13.90
CA ARG A 453 -17.20 16.13 -12.95
C ARG A 453 -15.84 16.69 -13.38
N MET A 454 -15.77 17.99 -13.62
CA MET A 454 -14.64 18.66 -14.24
C MET A 454 -14.24 19.90 -13.42
N TYR A 455 -13.06 20.45 -13.69
CA TYR A 455 -12.83 21.85 -13.34
C TYR A 455 -13.77 22.73 -14.18
N PRO A 456 -14.21 23.91 -13.68
CA PRO A 456 -14.96 24.85 -14.51
C PRO A 456 -14.24 25.09 -15.84
N THR A 457 -14.95 24.90 -16.94
CA THR A 457 -14.38 25.07 -18.29
C THR A 457 -13.91 26.51 -18.48
N GLU A 458 -12.70 26.67 -19.01
CA GLU A 458 -12.11 28.00 -19.28
C GLU A 458 -12.64 28.62 -20.59
N SER A 459 -13.40 27.86 -21.39
CA SER A 459 -14.05 28.29 -22.64
C SER A 459 -15.15 27.29 -23.03
N GLU A 460 -15.98 27.64 -24.01
CA GLU A 460 -16.91 26.70 -24.63
C GLU A 460 -16.18 25.51 -25.28
N GLY A 461 -16.86 24.37 -25.39
CA GLY A 461 -16.31 23.18 -26.04
C GLY A 461 -17.19 21.95 -25.88
N THR A 462 -16.69 20.80 -26.33
CA THR A 462 -17.47 19.57 -26.41
C THR A 462 -17.06 18.58 -25.31
N ALA A 463 -18.01 18.15 -24.47
CA ALA A 463 -17.85 16.95 -23.65
C ALA A 463 -18.03 15.71 -24.52
N ARG A 464 -17.14 14.73 -24.39
CA ARG A 464 -17.16 13.48 -25.17
C ARG A 464 -17.02 12.25 -24.28
N PHE A 465 -17.83 11.24 -24.56
CA PHE A 465 -17.85 9.95 -23.89
C PHE A 465 -17.68 8.83 -24.90
N LYS A 466 -16.90 7.80 -24.56
CA LYS A 466 -16.79 6.58 -25.37
C LYS A 466 -16.59 5.35 -24.50
N LEU A 467 -17.33 4.28 -24.81
CA LEU A 467 -17.16 2.95 -24.23
C LEU A 467 -17.71 1.90 -25.20
N GLY A 468 -16.87 0.97 -25.64
CA GLY A 468 -17.26 -0.03 -26.64
C GLY A 468 -17.73 0.60 -27.94
N GLY A 469 -18.94 0.24 -28.40
CA GLY A 469 -19.56 0.81 -29.60
C GLY A 469 -20.27 2.16 -29.37
N VAL A 470 -20.34 2.65 -28.13
CA VAL A 470 -21.05 3.89 -27.79
C VAL A 470 -20.08 5.06 -27.85
N SER A 471 -20.45 6.11 -28.58
CA SER A 471 -19.72 7.38 -28.66
C SER A 471 -20.73 8.52 -28.63
N LEU A 472 -20.65 9.38 -27.61
CA LEU A 472 -21.56 10.50 -27.39
C LEU A 472 -20.77 11.81 -27.28
N SER A 473 -21.43 12.91 -27.62
CA SER A 473 -20.87 14.26 -27.47
C SER A 473 -21.94 15.30 -27.17
N HIS A 474 -21.57 16.34 -26.42
CA HIS A 474 -22.44 17.47 -26.13
C HIS A 474 -21.65 18.76 -26.00
N GLU A 475 -22.16 19.86 -26.55
CA GLU A 475 -21.56 21.19 -26.42
C GLU A 475 -21.86 21.78 -25.03
N LEU A 476 -20.84 22.31 -24.38
CA LEU A 476 -20.91 22.96 -23.08
C LEU A 476 -20.42 24.39 -23.19
N ALA A 477 -21.12 25.29 -22.49
CA ALA A 477 -20.69 26.67 -22.33
C ALA A 477 -19.46 26.77 -21.41
N GLU A 478 -18.83 27.95 -21.42
CA GLU A 478 -17.80 28.33 -20.45
C GLU A 478 -18.34 28.28 -19.00
N GLY A 479 -17.48 27.93 -18.05
CA GLY A 479 -17.78 27.86 -16.62
C GLY A 479 -18.53 26.60 -16.17
N VAL A 480 -18.92 25.72 -17.09
CA VAL A 480 -19.57 24.44 -16.75
C VAL A 480 -18.56 23.52 -16.06
N SER A 481 -18.96 22.91 -14.94
CA SER A 481 -18.13 22.00 -14.15
C SER A 481 -18.69 20.59 -14.04
N HIS A 482 -19.89 20.35 -14.56
CA HIS A 482 -20.55 19.05 -14.56
C HIS A 482 -21.49 18.91 -15.75
N TYR A 483 -21.64 17.68 -16.24
CA TYR A 483 -22.61 17.33 -17.28
C TYR A 483 -22.97 15.85 -17.20
N THR A 484 -24.23 15.50 -17.47
CA THR A 484 -24.70 14.10 -17.45
C THR A 484 -25.22 13.70 -18.82
N PHE A 485 -24.66 12.62 -19.37
CA PHE A 485 -25.31 11.87 -20.43
C PHE A 485 -26.33 10.93 -19.79
N GLU A 486 -27.62 11.21 -19.99
CA GLU A 486 -28.71 10.41 -19.42
C GLU A 486 -29.00 9.17 -20.27
N SER A 487 -29.34 8.06 -19.60
CA SER A 487 -29.81 6.81 -20.26
C SER A 487 -28.90 6.32 -21.40
N VAL A 488 -27.60 6.29 -21.17
CA VAL A 488 -26.60 5.76 -22.10
C VAL A 488 -26.73 4.24 -22.20
N PRO A 489 -27.04 3.67 -23.37
CA PRO A 489 -27.21 2.23 -23.51
C PRO A 489 -25.85 1.54 -23.58
N LEU A 490 -25.45 0.84 -22.52
CA LEU A 490 -24.19 0.08 -22.47
C LEU A 490 -24.47 -1.42 -22.58
N SER A 491 -23.63 -2.12 -23.34
CA SER A 491 -23.63 -3.59 -23.43
C SER A 491 -22.70 -4.19 -22.39
N ALA A 492 -23.08 -5.34 -21.84
CA ALA A 492 -22.22 -6.11 -20.96
C ALA A 492 -20.92 -6.52 -21.65
N GLY A 493 -19.82 -6.54 -20.89
CA GLY A 493 -18.50 -6.96 -21.35
C GLY A 493 -17.40 -5.98 -20.96
N GLU A 494 -16.18 -6.38 -21.29
CA GLU A 494 -14.98 -5.60 -21.05
C GLU A 494 -14.85 -4.42 -22.02
N GLY A 495 -14.29 -3.31 -21.54
CA GLY A 495 -14.05 -2.16 -22.41
C GLY A 495 -13.16 -1.10 -21.79
N ARG A 496 -12.75 -0.15 -22.64
CA ARG A 496 -12.08 1.09 -22.23
C ARG A 496 -13.09 2.22 -22.20
N LEU A 497 -13.22 2.85 -21.04
CA LEU A 497 -14.02 4.06 -20.87
C LEU A 497 -13.13 5.28 -21.08
N GLU A 498 -13.49 6.12 -22.05
CA GLU A 498 -12.83 7.38 -22.35
C GLU A 498 -13.82 8.53 -22.08
N ALA A 499 -13.38 9.54 -21.32
CA ALA A 499 -14.19 10.72 -21.02
C ALA A 499 -13.30 11.97 -21.00
N TRP A 500 -13.59 12.92 -21.88
CA TRP A 500 -12.79 14.14 -22.02
C TRP A 500 -13.63 15.33 -22.45
N PHE A 501 -13.07 16.51 -22.22
CA PHE A 501 -13.55 17.78 -22.74
C PHE A 501 -12.59 18.25 -23.84
N GLU A 502 -13.13 18.71 -24.96
CA GLU A 502 -12.38 19.21 -26.10
C GLU A 502 -12.74 20.67 -26.36
N SER A 503 -11.75 21.57 -26.30
CA SER A 503 -11.93 22.99 -26.58
C SER A 503 -10.66 23.57 -27.20
N ASN A 504 -10.82 24.46 -28.19
CA ASN A 504 -9.72 25.12 -28.90
C ASN A 504 -8.64 24.15 -29.43
N GLY A 505 -9.07 22.97 -29.90
CA GLY A 505 -8.18 21.91 -30.40
C GLY A 505 -7.40 21.14 -29.32
N LYS A 506 -7.63 21.42 -28.03
CA LYS A 506 -7.02 20.70 -26.90
C LYS A 506 -8.01 19.73 -26.28
N ARG A 507 -7.55 18.52 -25.96
CA ARG A 507 -8.31 17.50 -25.22
C ARG A 507 -7.78 17.40 -23.81
N VAL A 508 -8.71 17.39 -22.85
CA VAL A 508 -8.38 17.27 -21.43
C VAL A 508 -9.32 16.25 -20.80
N GLY A 509 -8.77 15.28 -20.08
CA GLY A 509 -9.57 14.27 -19.41
C GLY A 509 -10.42 14.88 -18.29
N VAL A 510 -11.58 14.31 -18.01
CA VAL A 510 -12.42 14.75 -16.90
C VAL A 510 -11.79 14.45 -15.53
N ARG A 511 -12.27 15.06 -14.44
CA ARG A 511 -11.72 14.84 -13.10
C ARG A 511 -12.28 13.58 -12.44
N TYR A 512 -13.60 13.37 -12.55
CA TYR A 512 -14.29 12.15 -12.15
C TYR A 512 -15.36 11.79 -13.17
N VAL A 513 -15.72 10.51 -13.22
CA VAL A 513 -16.91 10.01 -13.93
C VAL A 513 -17.75 9.19 -12.97
N ASP A 514 -19.00 9.58 -12.77
CA ASP A 514 -19.97 8.78 -12.02
C ASP A 514 -20.79 7.96 -13.02
N VAL A 515 -20.73 6.64 -12.90
CA VAL A 515 -21.44 5.72 -13.78
C VAL A 515 -22.52 5.02 -12.97
N LYS A 516 -23.78 5.35 -13.24
CA LYS A 516 -24.94 4.86 -12.49
C LYS A 516 -25.84 4.03 -13.39
N PHE A 517 -25.98 2.74 -13.09
CA PHE A 517 -26.98 1.93 -13.77
C PHE A 517 -28.39 2.34 -13.35
N LEU A 518 -29.25 2.50 -14.35
CA LEU A 518 -30.68 2.73 -14.19
C LEU A 518 -31.38 1.39 -14.16
N ARG A 519 -32.05 1.07 -13.04
CA ARG A 519 -32.94 -0.11 -13.02
C ARG A 519 -33.97 0.10 -14.13
N THR A 520 -34.01 -0.83 -15.09
CA THR A 520 -35.13 -0.94 -16.03
C THR A 520 -36.42 -0.95 -15.22
N ARG A 521 -37.36 -0.07 -15.59
CA ARG A 521 -38.65 0.06 -14.92
C ARG A 521 -39.46 -1.22 -14.98
#